data_AF-A0A1D1XCT6-F1
#
_entry.id   AF-A0A1D1XCT6-F1
#
_cell.length_a   1.000
_cell.length_b   1.000
_cell.length_c   1.000
_cell.angle_alpha   90.00
_cell.angle_beta   90.00
_cell.angle_gamma   90.00
#
_symmetry.space_group_name_H-M   'P 1'
#
loop_
_entity.id
_entity.type
_entity.pdbx_description
1 polymer ?
#
loop_
_entity_poly.entity_id
_entity_poly.type
_entity_poly.pdbx_seq_one_letter_code
_entity_poly.pdbx_strand_id
1 'polypeptide(L)'
;PTPPPFPRPPPLYKRKRRSCRVRDEPRLRPPMAAPTSSSVIPLLAALVSVSLCGGARGQREAAAHLVTALPGQPPVTFRHYAGYVGARPGEEKELFYWFFEADGGADSKPLVLWLNGGPGCSSIAYGAAQELGPFLLRTDGPNLTHNSYSWNKVANLLFLEAPVGVGFSYTNKSADLEELGDRVTAQDSHAFLLNWFQRFPRFRSHDFYIAGESYAGHYVPQLAEVIYEGNKRASRDSYINLKGFMIGNAVIHDETDQLGMVDFAWSHAIISDQLHHAVRRGCNDFKGRANGSACSSAVKSFLQAYSGIDIYSIYAPVCLTSLSAQQSHRTKANPRKSLAAAPQAFSQHDFWYSRARLPRAGYDPCTEDYVEKYFNREDVQRALHANLTNLSYPYSPCSDVIQRWNDSPSTVLPTIRKLLDAGLRVWVYSGDTDGRVPVTSTRYSVNAMGLTAREEWRAWYHRRQVAGWVVEYREGLTLATLRGAGHQVPVLAPDRSLSLLSHFLVGKPLPSSSR
;
A
#
# COMPACT_ATOMS: atom_id res chain seq x y z
N PRO A 1 -16.66 -11.69 -53.72
CA PRO A 1 -17.61 -10.68 -53.20
C PRO A 1 -16.87 -9.64 -52.34
N THR A 2 -16.38 -8.60 -53.01
CA THR A 2 -15.64 -7.45 -52.47
C THR A 2 -16.59 -6.26 -52.26
N PRO A 3 -16.46 -5.47 -51.17
CA PRO A 3 -17.31 -4.30 -50.93
C PRO A 3 -16.79 -3.05 -51.68
N PRO A 4 -17.66 -2.07 -52.00
CA PRO A 4 -17.31 -0.90 -52.81
C PRO A 4 -16.60 0.22 -52.00
N PRO A 5 -15.87 1.13 -52.67
CA PRO A 5 -15.06 2.16 -52.01
C PRO A 5 -15.86 3.42 -51.64
N PHE A 6 -15.49 4.05 -50.51
CA PHE A 6 -16.02 5.34 -50.05
C PHE A 6 -15.37 6.55 -50.75
N PRO A 7 -16.07 7.70 -50.92
CA PRO A 7 -15.58 8.85 -51.67
C PRO A 7 -14.66 9.79 -50.86
N ARG A 8 -13.77 10.48 -51.59
CA ARG A 8 -12.70 11.38 -51.08
C ARG A 8 -13.23 12.73 -50.58
N PRO A 9 -12.56 13.37 -49.59
CA PRO A 9 -12.86 14.74 -49.15
C PRO A 9 -12.16 15.83 -50.00
N PRO A 10 -12.69 17.07 -50.07
CA PRO A 10 -12.08 18.21 -50.79
C PRO A 10 -11.00 18.95 -49.97
N PRO A 11 -10.19 19.83 -50.60
CA PRO A 11 -8.87 20.22 -50.10
C PRO A 11 -8.79 21.44 -49.18
N LEU A 12 -7.64 21.47 -48.48
CA LEU A 12 -7.13 22.39 -47.46
C LEU A 12 -7.18 23.89 -47.80
N TYR A 13 -7.73 24.69 -46.89
CA TYR A 13 -7.57 26.15 -46.86
C TYR A 13 -6.29 26.56 -46.10
N LYS A 14 -5.38 27.24 -46.81
CA LYS A 14 -4.16 27.87 -46.27
C LYS A 14 -4.51 29.03 -45.34
N ARG A 15 -4.08 29.00 -44.07
CA ARG A 15 -4.12 30.16 -43.16
C ARG A 15 -2.76 30.86 -43.14
N LYS A 16 -2.76 32.12 -43.62
CA LYS A 16 -1.63 33.06 -43.63
C LYS A 16 -1.21 33.42 -42.19
N ARG A 17 0.10 33.38 -41.93
CA ARG A 17 0.76 34.03 -40.78
C ARG A 17 0.55 35.55 -40.87
N ARG A 18 0.17 36.20 -39.77
CA ARG A 18 0.36 37.65 -39.58
C ARG A 18 1.13 37.90 -38.29
N SER A 19 2.25 38.59 -38.47
CA SER A 19 3.17 39.09 -37.46
C SER A 19 2.58 40.32 -36.78
N CYS A 20 2.72 40.41 -35.46
CA CYS A 20 2.48 41.61 -34.68
C CYS A 20 3.64 42.59 -34.88
N ARG A 21 3.34 43.82 -35.30
CA ARG A 21 4.20 45.00 -35.15
C ARG A 21 3.43 46.01 -34.30
N VAL A 22 4.01 46.37 -33.16
CA VAL A 22 3.60 47.50 -32.33
C VAL A 22 4.39 48.73 -32.81
N ARG A 23 3.71 49.87 -32.98
CA ARG A 23 4.30 51.19 -33.25
C ARG A 23 4.04 52.10 -32.05
N ASP A 24 5.02 52.96 -31.81
CA ASP A 24 5.17 53.92 -30.72
C ASP A 24 4.15 55.08 -30.69
N GLU A 25 3.87 55.51 -29.46
CA GLU A 25 3.62 56.87 -28.87
C GLU A 25 3.19 58.08 -29.75
N PRO A 26 2.42 59.07 -29.21
CA PRO A 26 2.99 60.00 -28.22
C PRO A 26 2.08 60.57 -27.12
N ARG A 27 2.77 61.09 -26.11
CA ARG A 27 2.35 61.85 -24.92
C ARG A 27 1.65 63.17 -25.23
N LEU A 28 0.74 63.59 -24.34
CA LEU A 28 0.52 64.98 -23.89
C LEU A 28 -0.27 64.99 -22.55
N ARG A 29 0.17 65.83 -21.61
CA ARG A 29 -0.46 66.24 -20.32
C ARG A 29 -0.53 67.79 -20.32
N PRO A 30 -1.13 68.46 -19.32
CA PRO A 30 -2.46 68.37 -18.70
C PRO A 30 -3.18 69.76 -18.74
N PRO A 31 -4.30 70.00 -18.01
CA PRO A 31 -4.16 70.70 -16.72
C PRO A 31 -5.17 70.30 -15.62
N MET A 32 -5.04 70.98 -14.47
CA MET A 32 -5.49 70.67 -13.10
C MET A 32 -6.97 70.94 -12.76
N ALA A 33 -7.36 70.33 -11.62
CA ALA A 33 -8.19 70.83 -10.50
C ALA A 33 -9.53 70.10 -10.23
N ALA A 34 -9.71 69.74 -8.95
CA ALA A 34 -10.67 68.82 -8.33
C ALA A 34 -11.93 69.54 -7.76
N PRO A 35 -12.75 68.97 -6.85
CA PRO A 35 -13.06 67.55 -6.51
C PRO A 35 -14.59 67.27 -6.51
N THR A 36 -15.02 66.01 -6.37
CA THR A 36 -16.14 65.58 -5.47
C THR A 36 -16.50 64.09 -5.60
N SER A 37 -16.89 63.52 -4.46
CA SER A 37 -17.70 62.32 -4.21
C SER A 37 -17.17 60.91 -4.58
N SER A 38 -16.75 60.21 -3.52
CA SER A 38 -17.19 58.87 -3.11
C SER A 38 -17.51 57.83 -4.19
N SER A 39 -16.64 56.82 -4.32
CA SER A 39 -17.03 55.42 -4.55
C SER A 39 -15.87 54.49 -4.14
N VAL A 40 -16.13 53.66 -3.15
CA VAL A 40 -15.27 52.57 -2.67
C VAL A 40 -15.52 51.34 -3.57
N ILE A 41 -14.50 50.49 -3.74
CA ILE A 41 -14.47 49.15 -4.41
C ILE A 41 -14.06 49.22 -5.91
N PRO A 42 -12.95 48.55 -6.35
CA PRO A 42 -12.76 47.11 -6.15
C PRO A 42 -11.40 46.65 -5.62
N LEU A 43 -11.44 46.09 -4.41
CA LEU A 43 -10.44 45.14 -3.91
C LEU A 43 -10.98 43.70 -4.08
N LEU A 44 -11.39 43.32 -5.28
CA LEU A 44 -11.91 41.97 -5.59
C LEU A 44 -11.16 41.26 -6.74
N ALA A 45 -10.20 41.93 -7.38
CA ALA A 45 -9.38 41.31 -8.43
C ALA A 45 -8.10 40.61 -7.91
N ALA A 46 -7.74 40.77 -6.62
CA ALA A 46 -6.52 40.19 -6.06
C ALA A 46 -6.69 38.79 -5.43
N LEU A 47 -7.93 38.38 -5.12
CA LEU A 47 -8.21 37.09 -4.47
C LEU A 47 -8.40 35.91 -5.46
N VAL A 48 -8.63 36.19 -6.74
CA VAL A 48 -8.76 35.14 -7.77
C VAL A 48 -7.38 34.68 -8.29
N SER A 49 -6.37 35.55 -8.25
CA SER A 49 -5.03 35.28 -8.78
C SER A 49 -4.19 34.32 -7.93
N VAL A 50 -4.41 34.27 -6.61
CA VAL A 50 -3.63 33.40 -5.70
C VAL A 50 -4.07 31.94 -5.79
N SER A 51 -5.36 31.67 -6.02
CA SER A 51 -5.88 30.30 -6.13
C SER A 51 -5.56 29.64 -7.49
N LEU A 52 -5.54 30.42 -8.58
CA LEU A 52 -5.14 29.96 -9.91
C LEU A 52 -3.64 29.62 -10.01
N CYS A 53 -2.78 30.38 -9.32
CA CYS A 53 -1.33 30.13 -9.32
C CYS A 53 -0.94 28.83 -8.59
N GLY A 54 -1.61 28.50 -7.47
CA GLY A 54 -1.37 27.24 -6.75
C GLY A 54 -1.76 26.01 -7.57
N GLY A 55 -2.91 26.04 -8.24
CA GLY A 55 -3.38 24.96 -9.11
C GLY A 55 -2.49 24.76 -10.34
N ALA A 56 -2.04 25.84 -10.98
CA ALA A 56 -1.15 25.77 -12.14
C ALA A 56 0.26 25.25 -11.78
N ARG A 57 0.77 25.58 -10.59
CA ARG A 57 2.05 25.06 -10.09
C ARG A 57 1.95 23.55 -9.79
N GLY A 58 0.92 23.13 -9.06
CA GLY A 58 0.68 21.70 -8.78
C GLY A 58 0.56 20.86 -10.05
N GLN A 59 -0.18 21.34 -11.06
CA GLN A 59 -0.29 20.63 -12.34
C GLN A 59 1.05 20.47 -13.08
N ARG A 60 1.92 21.49 -13.07
CA ARG A 60 3.27 21.40 -13.64
C ARG A 60 4.16 20.43 -12.88
N GLU A 61 4.08 20.47 -11.54
CA GLU A 61 4.82 19.57 -10.66
C GLU A 61 4.34 18.10 -10.80
N ALA A 62 3.04 17.86 -10.94
CA ALA A 62 2.50 16.53 -11.25
C ALA A 62 2.94 16.03 -12.63
N ALA A 63 2.99 16.91 -13.64
CA ALA A 63 3.42 16.54 -14.99
C ALA A 63 4.87 16.04 -15.04
N ALA A 64 5.75 16.53 -14.15
CA ALA A 64 7.13 16.06 -14.05
C ALA A 64 7.25 14.60 -13.59
N HIS A 65 6.21 14.06 -12.91
CA HIS A 65 6.20 12.67 -12.43
C HIS A 65 5.48 11.73 -13.40
N LEU A 66 4.93 12.24 -14.52
CA LEU A 66 4.22 11.41 -15.48
C LEU A 66 5.15 10.34 -16.06
N VAL A 67 4.76 9.09 -15.97
CA VAL A 67 5.48 7.97 -16.58
C VAL A 67 4.95 7.78 -18.00
N THR A 68 5.83 7.89 -19.00
CA THR A 68 5.44 7.91 -20.42
C THR A 68 5.91 6.68 -21.20
N ALA A 69 7.00 6.03 -20.77
CA ALA A 69 7.61 4.92 -21.49
C ALA A 69 8.22 3.91 -20.51
N LEU A 70 7.39 3.23 -19.71
CA LEU A 70 7.85 2.17 -18.82
C LEU A 70 8.22 0.92 -19.65
N PRO A 71 9.45 0.37 -19.54
CA PRO A 71 9.88 -0.77 -20.33
C PRO A 71 8.97 -1.99 -20.16
N GLY A 72 8.51 -2.56 -21.27
CA GLY A 72 7.64 -3.75 -21.26
C GLY A 72 6.19 -3.49 -20.83
N GLN A 73 5.78 -2.24 -20.63
CA GLN A 73 4.41 -1.89 -20.24
C GLN A 73 3.40 -2.24 -21.34
N PRO A 74 2.29 -2.93 -21.00
CA PRO A 74 1.20 -3.14 -21.95
C PRO A 74 0.44 -1.83 -22.26
N PRO A 75 -0.26 -1.76 -23.41
CA PRO A 75 -1.04 -0.58 -23.76
C PRO A 75 -2.19 -0.37 -22.76
N VAL A 76 -2.31 0.85 -22.25
CA VAL A 76 -3.38 1.28 -21.33
C VAL A 76 -3.81 2.71 -21.63
N THR A 77 -5.00 3.09 -21.16
CA THR A 77 -5.60 4.41 -21.39
C THR A 77 -5.56 5.35 -20.19
N PHE A 78 -5.26 4.84 -18.99
CA PHE A 78 -5.11 5.66 -17.79
C PHE A 78 -3.66 6.16 -17.64
N ARG A 79 -3.48 7.29 -16.95
CA ARG A 79 -2.14 7.82 -16.64
C ARG A 79 -1.63 7.25 -15.34
N HIS A 80 -0.31 7.19 -15.21
CA HIS A 80 0.36 6.85 -13.97
C HIS A 80 1.59 7.71 -13.77
N TYR A 81 1.95 7.92 -12.50
CA TYR A 81 2.92 8.91 -12.06
C TYR A 81 3.82 8.31 -10.99
N ALA A 82 5.12 8.51 -11.09
CA ALA A 82 6.07 8.01 -10.11
C ALA A 82 7.13 9.08 -9.81
N GLY A 83 7.72 9.01 -8.62
CA GLY A 83 8.78 9.93 -8.20
C GLY A 83 8.75 10.18 -6.70
N TYR A 84 9.43 11.24 -6.27
CA TYR A 84 9.69 11.54 -4.86
C TYR A 84 8.86 12.71 -4.34
N VAL A 85 8.40 12.59 -3.10
CA VAL A 85 7.82 13.71 -2.34
C VAL A 85 8.49 13.72 -0.97
N GLY A 86 9.11 14.86 -0.62
CA GLY A 86 9.72 15.06 0.67
C GLY A 86 8.71 14.93 1.81
N ALA A 87 9.14 14.32 2.92
CA ALA A 87 8.27 14.12 4.07
C ALA A 87 7.99 15.46 4.79
N ARG A 88 9.00 16.11 5.36
CA ARG A 88 8.85 17.32 6.18
C ARG A 88 9.81 18.44 5.76
N PRO A 89 9.42 19.73 5.86
CA PRO A 89 10.33 20.84 5.58
C PRO A 89 11.56 20.81 6.49
N GLY A 90 12.76 20.91 5.91
CA GLY A 90 14.02 20.88 6.65
C GLY A 90 14.53 19.47 7.00
N GLU A 91 13.81 18.42 6.60
CA GLU A 91 14.29 17.04 6.66
C GLU A 91 14.77 16.58 5.30
N GLU A 92 15.68 15.61 5.30
CA GLU A 92 16.32 15.08 4.10
C GLU A 92 15.75 13.73 3.68
N LYS A 93 14.50 13.46 4.09
CA LYS A 93 13.74 12.24 3.82
C LYS A 93 12.87 12.41 2.58
N GLU A 94 13.08 11.56 1.58
CA GLU A 94 12.33 11.53 0.33
C GLU A 94 11.61 10.19 0.18
N LEU A 95 10.27 10.22 0.17
CA LEU A 95 9.47 9.01 -0.03
C LEU A 95 9.08 8.87 -1.50
N PHE A 96 9.35 7.69 -2.04
CA PHE A 96 8.99 7.30 -3.39
C PHE A 96 7.57 6.76 -3.44
N TYR A 97 6.84 7.12 -4.49
CA TYR A 97 5.49 6.64 -4.73
C TYR A 97 5.29 6.23 -6.18
N TRP A 98 4.28 5.39 -6.41
CA TRP A 98 3.74 5.12 -7.73
C TRP A 98 2.22 5.21 -7.69
N PHE A 99 1.68 6.16 -8.45
CA PHE A 99 0.27 6.49 -8.50
C PHE A 99 -0.34 6.11 -9.84
N PHE A 100 -1.48 5.43 -9.81
CA PHE A 100 -2.26 5.05 -10.98
C PHE A 100 -3.62 5.74 -10.93
N GLU A 101 -3.96 6.47 -11.98
CA GLU A 101 -5.34 6.91 -12.16
C GLU A 101 -6.26 5.70 -12.33
N ALA A 102 -7.51 5.89 -11.93
CA ALA A 102 -8.52 4.88 -12.16
C ALA A 102 -8.69 4.58 -13.66
N ASP A 103 -8.88 3.31 -13.99
CA ASP A 103 -9.21 2.83 -15.34
C ASP A 103 -10.63 3.29 -15.70
N GLY A 104 -10.71 4.53 -16.19
CA GLY A 104 -11.95 5.30 -16.37
C GLY A 104 -12.43 6.00 -15.09
N GLY A 105 -12.98 7.21 -15.22
CA GLY A 105 -13.64 7.92 -14.12
C GLY A 105 -12.72 8.43 -13.00
N ALA A 106 -11.44 8.68 -13.29
CA ALA A 106 -10.43 9.13 -12.31
C ALA A 106 -10.86 10.36 -11.49
N ASP A 107 -11.61 11.29 -12.09
CA ASP A 107 -12.07 12.52 -11.41
C ASP A 107 -13.22 12.27 -10.40
N SER A 108 -13.85 11.10 -10.43
CA SER A 108 -15.03 10.77 -9.60
C SER A 108 -14.82 9.59 -8.65
N LYS A 109 -13.91 8.66 -8.98
CA LYS A 109 -13.63 7.47 -8.16
C LYS A 109 -12.76 7.84 -6.95
N PRO A 110 -12.86 7.13 -5.82
CA PRO A 110 -12.09 7.41 -4.61
C PRO A 110 -10.58 7.27 -4.83
N LEU A 111 -9.79 7.84 -3.91
CA LEU A 111 -8.34 7.63 -3.82
C LEU A 111 -8.05 6.62 -2.71
N VAL A 112 -7.27 5.59 -3.04
CA VAL A 112 -6.83 4.56 -2.10
C VAL A 112 -5.32 4.58 -2.00
N LEU A 113 -4.80 4.86 -0.81
CA LEU A 113 -3.40 4.61 -0.46
C LEU A 113 -3.22 3.12 -0.16
N TRP A 114 -2.19 2.48 -0.71
CA TRP A 114 -1.79 1.12 -0.39
C TRP A 114 -0.43 1.08 0.31
N LEU A 115 -0.36 0.33 1.42
CA LEU A 115 0.85 0.09 2.20
C LEU A 115 1.07 -1.42 2.38
N ASN A 116 2.20 -1.95 1.90
CA ASN A 116 2.67 -3.26 2.35
C ASN A 116 3.33 -3.16 3.74
N GLY A 117 3.55 -4.31 4.38
CA GLY A 117 4.08 -4.43 5.73
C GLY A 117 5.59 -4.68 5.80
N GLY A 118 5.97 -5.81 6.40
CA GLY A 118 7.35 -6.20 6.68
C GLY A 118 7.61 -6.35 8.19
N PRO A 119 7.97 -5.28 8.92
CA PRO A 119 8.13 -3.88 8.49
C PRO A 119 9.29 -3.70 7.49
N GLY A 120 9.20 -2.67 6.63
CA GLY A 120 10.26 -2.34 5.67
C GLY A 120 10.14 -3.01 4.29
N CYS A 121 8.99 -3.58 3.94
CA CYS A 121 8.75 -4.16 2.61
C CYS A 121 8.06 -3.17 1.66
N SER A 122 8.40 -3.24 0.38
CA SER A 122 7.96 -2.27 -0.62
C SER A 122 6.51 -2.49 -1.07
N SER A 123 5.73 -1.41 -1.03
CA SER A 123 4.38 -1.34 -1.61
C SER A 123 4.36 -1.44 -3.13
N ILE A 124 5.48 -1.14 -3.79
CA ILE A 124 5.64 -1.24 -5.24
C ILE A 124 6.01 -2.67 -5.63
N ALA A 125 6.99 -3.26 -4.93
CA ALA A 125 7.44 -4.62 -5.17
C ALA A 125 6.30 -5.62 -5.05
N TYR A 126 5.54 -5.57 -3.94
CA TYR A 126 4.46 -6.51 -3.68
C TYR A 126 3.14 -5.96 -4.21
N GLY A 127 2.58 -4.93 -3.59
CA GLY A 127 1.28 -4.37 -3.94
C GLY A 127 1.11 -4.04 -5.41
N ALA A 128 1.99 -3.20 -5.96
CA ALA A 128 1.84 -2.74 -7.35
C ALA A 128 2.22 -3.81 -8.38
N ALA A 129 3.35 -4.49 -8.19
CA ALA A 129 3.96 -5.33 -9.22
C ALA A 129 3.67 -6.83 -9.09
N GLN A 130 3.14 -7.32 -7.97
CA GLN A 130 2.81 -8.75 -7.79
C GLN A 130 1.32 -8.97 -7.51
N GLU A 131 0.68 -8.06 -6.77
CA GLU A 131 -0.63 -8.28 -6.20
C GLU A 131 -1.76 -7.63 -7.02
N LEU A 132 -1.95 -6.32 -6.86
CA LEU A 132 -3.21 -5.64 -7.15
C LEU A 132 -3.07 -4.42 -8.07
N GLY A 133 -1.84 -4.04 -8.43
CA GLY A 133 -1.58 -3.00 -9.41
C GLY A 133 -1.89 -3.44 -10.84
N PRO A 134 -1.87 -2.51 -11.80
CA PRO A 134 -2.24 -2.79 -13.19
C PRO A 134 -1.17 -3.52 -13.99
N PHE A 135 0.10 -3.49 -13.55
CA PHE A 135 1.23 -4.06 -14.25
C PHE A 135 1.95 -5.06 -13.37
N LEU A 136 1.92 -6.34 -13.75
CA LEU A 136 2.46 -7.42 -12.93
C LEU A 136 3.71 -8.04 -13.53
N LEU A 137 4.66 -8.38 -12.68
CA LEU A 137 5.83 -9.17 -13.02
C LEU A 137 5.53 -10.64 -12.76
N ARG A 138 5.25 -11.37 -13.85
CA ARG A 138 4.87 -12.79 -13.83
C ARG A 138 5.95 -13.72 -14.41
N THR A 139 6.98 -13.15 -15.03
CA THR A 139 8.05 -13.89 -15.71
C THR A 139 9.37 -13.16 -15.52
N ASP A 140 10.49 -13.84 -15.76
CA ASP A 140 11.83 -13.26 -15.84
C ASP A 140 12.09 -12.41 -17.10
N GLY A 141 11.16 -12.44 -18.05
CA GLY A 141 11.20 -11.65 -19.27
C GLY A 141 11.04 -10.14 -19.05
N PRO A 142 11.35 -9.32 -20.07
CA PRO A 142 11.35 -7.87 -19.96
C PRO A 142 9.95 -7.23 -19.96
N ASN A 143 8.88 -8.03 -20.13
CA ASN A 143 7.52 -7.57 -20.35
C ASN A 143 6.68 -7.64 -19.08
N LEU A 144 5.87 -6.61 -18.85
CA LEU A 144 4.88 -6.55 -17.78
C LEU A 144 3.57 -7.17 -18.26
N THR A 145 2.88 -7.88 -17.37
CA THR A 145 1.58 -8.47 -17.63
C THR A 145 0.46 -7.53 -17.18
N HIS A 146 -0.52 -7.26 -18.02
CA HIS A 146 -1.68 -6.46 -17.63
C HIS A 146 -2.57 -7.22 -16.65
N ASN A 147 -2.90 -6.62 -15.50
CA ASN A 147 -3.78 -7.22 -14.50
C ASN A 147 -5.26 -6.95 -14.82
N SER A 148 -5.99 -7.99 -15.26
CA SER A 148 -7.43 -7.90 -15.49
C SER A 148 -8.25 -7.63 -14.23
N TYR A 149 -7.67 -7.82 -13.04
CA TYR A 149 -8.32 -7.65 -11.74
C TYR A 149 -7.68 -6.53 -10.90
N SER A 150 -6.95 -5.62 -11.56
CA SER A 150 -6.33 -4.47 -10.89
C SER A 150 -7.34 -3.66 -10.09
N TRP A 151 -6.94 -3.23 -8.89
CA TRP A 151 -7.76 -2.38 -8.03
C TRP A 151 -8.00 -0.99 -8.63
N ASN A 152 -7.14 -0.53 -9.55
CA ASN A 152 -7.37 0.74 -10.23
C ASN A 152 -8.62 0.74 -11.14
N LYS A 153 -9.29 -0.40 -11.33
CA LYS A 153 -10.61 -0.44 -11.99
C LYS A 153 -11.70 0.27 -11.21
N VAL A 154 -11.59 0.36 -9.88
CA VAL A 154 -12.61 0.96 -9.00
C VAL A 154 -12.10 2.14 -8.17
N ALA A 155 -10.80 2.43 -8.21
CA ALA A 155 -10.18 3.53 -7.45
C ALA A 155 -9.00 4.15 -8.19
N ASN A 156 -8.63 5.37 -7.82
CA ASN A 156 -7.29 5.90 -8.03
C ASN A 156 -6.38 5.29 -6.97
N LEU A 157 -5.22 4.77 -7.34
CA LEU A 157 -4.43 3.89 -6.48
C LEU A 157 -3.02 4.44 -6.28
N LEU A 158 -2.67 4.74 -5.04
CA LEU A 158 -1.40 5.32 -4.64
C LEU A 158 -0.60 4.30 -3.83
N PHE A 159 0.51 3.82 -4.37
CA PHE A 159 1.46 2.97 -3.64
C PHE A 159 2.57 3.84 -3.07
N LEU A 160 2.83 3.70 -1.77
CA LEU A 160 3.87 4.46 -1.07
C LEU A 160 4.93 3.52 -0.50
N GLU A 161 6.20 3.77 -0.82
CA GLU A 161 7.32 3.08 -0.20
C GLU A 161 7.66 3.79 1.12
N ALA A 162 7.26 3.20 2.24
CA ALA A 162 7.49 3.75 3.57
C ALA A 162 7.92 2.66 4.55
N PRO A 163 8.82 2.97 5.51
CA PRO A 163 9.49 4.27 5.72
C PRO A 163 10.67 4.51 4.75
N VAL A 164 11.45 5.57 4.98
CA VAL A 164 12.74 5.78 4.28
C VAL A 164 13.65 4.55 4.42
N GLY A 165 14.38 4.22 3.36
CA GLY A 165 15.16 3.00 3.23
C GLY A 165 14.40 1.83 2.59
N VAL A 166 13.09 1.95 2.37
CA VAL A 166 12.28 0.95 1.64
C VAL A 166 12.31 1.24 0.14
N GLY A 167 12.68 0.24 -0.65
CA GLY A 167 12.69 0.34 -2.11
C GLY A 167 13.56 1.50 -2.60
N PHE A 168 12.94 2.49 -3.24
CA PHE A 168 13.60 3.70 -3.72
C PHE A 168 13.56 4.86 -2.73
N SER A 169 12.75 4.80 -1.67
CA SER A 169 12.68 5.84 -0.63
C SER A 169 13.98 5.95 0.15
N TYR A 170 14.46 7.16 0.39
CA TYR A 170 15.78 7.38 0.99
C TYR A 170 15.82 8.57 1.94
N THR A 171 16.94 8.66 2.65
CA THR A 171 17.33 9.82 3.46
C THR A 171 18.80 10.13 3.22
N ASN A 172 19.16 11.41 3.14
CA ASN A 172 20.58 11.82 3.11
C ASN A 172 21.21 11.89 4.51
N LYS A 173 20.40 11.77 5.57
CA LYS A 173 20.87 11.79 6.96
C LYS A 173 20.80 10.38 7.53
N SER A 174 21.96 9.72 7.62
CA SER A 174 22.06 8.32 8.08
C SER A 174 21.44 8.07 9.46
N ALA A 175 21.45 9.06 10.36
CA ALA A 175 20.82 8.96 11.68
C ALA A 175 19.31 8.69 11.62
N ASP A 176 18.63 9.08 10.54
CA ASP A 176 17.19 8.82 10.38
C ASP A 176 16.88 7.32 10.31
N LEU A 177 17.81 6.50 9.77
CA LEU A 177 17.66 5.03 9.70
C LEU A 177 17.76 4.37 11.08
N GLU A 178 18.37 5.03 12.05
CA GLU A 178 18.49 4.57 13.44
C GLU A 178 17.28 4.98 14.30
N GLU A 179 16.43 5.87 13.79
CA GLU A 179 15.26 6.44 14.49
C GLU A 179 13.93 5.85 13.98
N LEU A 180 13.97 4.89 13.06
CA LEU A 180 12.78 4.26 12.47
C LEU A 180 11.90 3.53 13.50
N GLY A 181 10.60 3.47 13.20
CA GLY A 181 9.57 2.95 14.09
C GLY A 181 8.16 3.29 13.60
N ASP A 182 7.14 2.73 14.24
CA ASP A 182 5.75 2.89 13.82
C ASP A 182 5.31 4.36 13.85
N ARG A 183 5.64 5.10 14.93
CA ARG A 183 5.26 6.50 15.12
C ARG A 183 5.84 7.42 14.05
N VAL A 184 7.15 7.30 13.77
CA VAL A 184 7.79 8.16 12.76
C VAL A 184 7.30 7.81 11.36
N THR A 185 7.04 6.53 11.08
CA THR A 185 6.48 6.08 9.80
C THR A 185 5.10 6.70 9.54
N ALA A 186 4.23 6.74 10.56
CA ALA A 186 2.91 7.38 10.45
C ALA A 186 3.01 8.90 10.23
N GLN A 187 3.93 9.57 10.94
CA GLN A 187 4.16 11.01 10.80
C GLN A 187 4.71 11.39 9.42
N ASP A 188 5.73 10.68 8.95
CA ASP A 188 6.35 10.92 7.65
C ASP A 188 5.36 10.62 6.51
N SER A 189 4.56 9.56 6.62
CA SER A 189 3.52 9.24 5.64
C SER A 189 2.40 10.28 5.59
N HIS A 190 1.98 10.82 6.74
CA HIS A 190 1.01 11.93 6.77
C HIS A 190 1.57 13.19 6.11
N ALA A 191 2.82 13.54 6.40
CA ALA A 191 3.47 14.71 5.83
C ALA A 191 3.67 14.56 4.31
N PHE A 192 4.05 13.36 3.85
CA PHE A 192 4.03 12.97 2.44
C PHE A 192 2.67 13.21 1.81
N LEU A 193 1.56 12.75 2.42
CA LEU A 193 0.22 12.93 1.86
C LEU A 193 -0.15 14.40 1.70
N LEU A 194 0.15 15.23 2.70
CA LEU A 194 -0.09 16.68 2.62
C LEU A 194 0.65 17.33 1.45
N ASN A 195 1.91 16.96 1.23
CA ASN A 195 2.72 17.45 0.13
C ASN A 195 2.28 16.86 -1.22
N TRP A 196 1.88 15.59 -1.23
CA TRP A 196 1.35 14.92 -2.41
C TRP A 196 0.04 15.57 -2.89
N PHE A 197 -0.87 15.93 -1.98
CA PHE A 197 -2.09 16.66 -2.34
C PHE A 197 -1.83 18.08 -2.85
N GLN A 198 -0.72 18.72 -2.48
CA GLN A 198 -0.31 20.00 -3.10
C GLN A 198 0.12 19.79 -4.56
N ARG A 199 0.81 18.68 -4.84
CA ARG A 199 1.21 18.29 -6.20
C ARG A 199 0.02 17.84 -7.04
N PHE A 200 -0.92 17.11 -6.45
CA PHE A 200 -2.12 16.61 -7.12
C PHE A 200 -3.42 17.20 -6.52
N PRO A 201 -3.64 18.53 -6.65
CA PRO A 201 -4.73 19.23 -5.96
C PRO A 201 -6.12 18.73 -6.35
N ARG A 202 -6.28 18.14 -7.55
CA ARG A 202 -7.55 17.57 -8.02
C ARG A 202 -8.05 16.39 -7.18
N PHE A 203 -7.17 15.67 -6.49
CA PHE A 203 -7.55 14.52 -5.66
C PHE A 203 -7.87 14.90 -4.21
N ARG A 204 -7.71 16.18 -3.82
CA ARG A 204 -7.93 16.62 -2.44
C ARG A 204 -9.38 16.44 -1.97
N SER A 205 -10.34 16.62 -2.88
CA SER A 205 -11.77 16.48 -2.60
C SER A 205 -12.26 15.03 -2.65
N HIS A 206 -11.44 14.10 -3.15
CA HIS A 206 -11.85 12.71 -3.31
C HIS A 206 -12.05 12.06 -1.95
N ASP A 207 -12.98 11.11 -1.89
CA ASP A 207 -13.03 10.20 -0.76
C ASP A 207 -11.71 9.44 -0.66
N PHE A 208 -11.05 9.56 0.48
CA PHE A 208 -9.75 8.97 0.72
C PHE A 208 -9.87 7.76 1.64
N TYR A 209 -9.24 6.67 1.23
CA TYR A 209 -9.15 5.44 2.01
C TYR A 209 -7.70 4.99 2.09
N ILE A 210 -7.38 4.28 3.17
CA ILE A 210 -6.09 3.62 3.32
C ILE A 210 -6.33 2.12 3.30
N ALA A 211 -5.54 1.39 2.54
CA ALA A 211 -5.52 -0.05 2.55
C ALA A 211 -4.09 -0.56 2.76
N GLY A 212 -3.97 -1.76 3.31
CA GLY A 212 -2.67 -2.38 3.45
C GLY A 212 -2.74 -3.82 3.91
N GLU A 213 -1.58 -4.46 4.01
CA GLU A 213 -1.45 -5.87 4.35
C GLU A 213 -0.36 -6.12 5.40
N SER A 214 -0.49 -7.20 6.17
CA SER A 214 0.56 -7.72 7.04
C SER A 214 0.87 -6.76 8.19
N TYR A 215 2.14 -6.39 8.37
CA TYR A 215 2.55 -5.34 9.32
C TYR A 215 1.90 -3.97 9.05
N ALA A 216 1.31 -3.74 7.87
CA ALA A 216 0.48 -2.55 7.66
C ALA A 216 -0.79 -2.54 8.54
N GLY A 217 -1.10 -3.63 9.24
CA GLY A 217 -2.02 -3.64 10.37
C GLY A 217 -1.63 -2.66 11.49
N HIS A 218 -0.34 -2.34 11.65
CA HIS A 218 0.14 -1.23 12.47
C HIS A 218 0.07 0.09 11.70
N TYR A 219 0.69 0.15 10.51
CA TYR A 219 0.84 1.38 9.73
C TYR A 219 -0.49 2.06 9.42
N VAL A 220 -1.49 1.31 8.98
CA VAL A 220 -2.74 1.85 8.46
C VAL A 220 -3.59 2.50 9.57
N PRO A 221 -3.90 1.84 10.70
CA PRO A 221 -4.63 2.48 11.80
C PRO A 221 -3.87 3.67 12.40
N GLN A 222 -2.54 3.57 12.53
CA GLN A 222 -1.75 4.65 13.12
C GLN A 222 -1.69 5.88 12.18
N LEU A 223 -1.53 5.68 10.87
CA LEU A 223 -1.62 6.77 9.89
C LEU A 223 -3.03 7.38 9.87
N ALA A 224 -4.08 6.55 9.91
CA ALA A 224 -5.46 7.02 9.99
C ALA A 224 -5.71 7.87 11.24
N GLU A 225 -5.13 7.49 12.39
CA GLU A 225 -5.17 8.28 13.62
C GLU A 225 -4.45 9.63 13.49
N VAL A 226 -3.25 9.65 12.91
CA VAL A 226 -2.51 10.89 12.67
C VAL A 226 -3.29 11.84 11.76
N ILE A 227 -3.93 11.33 10.70
CA ILE A 227 -4.81 12.11 9.81
C ILE A 227 -6.03 12.61 10.58
N TYR A 228 -6.71 11.73 11.32
CA TYR A 228 -7.91 12.10 12.09
C TYR A 228 -7.62 13.22 13.10
N GLU A 229 -6.53 13.13 13.86
CA GLU A 229 -6.11 14.17 14.81
C GLU A 229 -5.62 15.43 14.10
N GLY A 230 -4.94 15.29 12.96
CA GLY A 230 -4.52 16.41 12.11
C GLY A 230 -5.71 17.20 11.59
N ASN A 231 -6.75 16.51 11.12
CA ASN A 231 -7.97 17.11 10.57
C ASN A 231 -8.73 17.99 11.56
N LYS A 232 -8.67 17.71 12.87
CA LYS A 232 -9.32 18.54 13.91
C LYS A 232 -8.78 19.97 13.97
N ARG A 233 -7.55 20.19 13.50
CA ARG A 233 -6.88 21.49 13.47
C ARG A 233 -6.53 21.93 12.04
N ALA A 234 -6.99 21.18 11.04
CA ALA A 234 -6.60 21.42 9.66
C ALA A 234 -7.31 22.65 9.09
N SER A 235 -6.58 23.38 8.24
CA SER A 235 -7.22 24.34 7.33
C SER A 235 -7.84 23.57 6.17
N ARG A 236 -8.58 24.28 5.30
CA ARG A 236 -9.07 23.69 4.06
C ARG A 236 -7.95 23.09 3.20
N ASP A 237 -6.73 23.64 3.31
CA ASP A 237 -5.56 23.18 2.55
C ASP A 237 -4.74 22.11 3.27
N SER A 238 -5.13 21.63 4.44
CA SER A 238 -4.47 20.47 5.06
C SER A 238 -5.45 19.36 5.45
N TYR A 239 -6.74 19.57 5.19
CA TYR A 239 -7.76 18.58 5.46
C TYR A 239 -7.70 17.44 4.43
N ILE A 240 -7.67 16.20 4.93
CA ILE A 240 -7.74 14.97 4.12
C ILE A 240 -9.09 14.31 4.37
N ASN A 241 -9.87 14.07 3.31
CA ASN A 241 -11.22 13.50 3.38
C ASN A 241 -11.22 11.98 3.63
N LEU A 242 -10.64 11.56 4.76
CA LEU A 242 -10.54 10.17 5.19
C LEU A 242 -11.92 9.58 5.51
N LYS A 243 -12.28 8.48 4.85
CA LYS A 243 -13.57 7.79 5.01
C LYS A 243 -13.47 6.46 5.74
N GLY A 244 -12.29 5.84 5.73
CA GLY A 244 -12.09 4.53 6.33
C GLY A 244 -10.82 3.85 5.87
N PHE A 245 -10.61 2.64 6.36
CA PHE A 245 -9.48 1.82 5.96
C PHE A 245 -9.80 0.33 5.91
N MET A 246 -8.98 -0.40 5.15
CA MET A 246 -9.11 -1.85 4.96
C MET A 246 -7.75 -2.54 5.14
N ILE A 247 -7.64 -3.48 6.08
CA ILE A 247 -6.38 -4.18 6.38
C ILE A 247 -6.50 -5.69 6.16
N GLY A 248 -5.57 -6.24 5.38
CA GLY A 248 -5.51 -7.65 5.00
C GLY A 248 -4.47 -8.43 5.81
N ASN A 249 -4.82 -9.62 6.29
CA ASN A 249 -3.91 -10.55 6.96
C ASN A 249 -3.01 -9.81 7.99
N ALA A 250 -3.66 -8.98 8.80
CA ALA A 250 -3.04 -7.84 9.44
C ALA A 250 -2.56 -8.15 10.85
N VAL A 251 -1.30 -7.81 11.16
CA VAL A 251 -0.76 -7.84 12.53
C VAL A 251 -1.38 -6.67 13.28
N ILE A 252 -2.14 -6.94 14.34
CA ILE A 252 -2.89 -5.92 15.08
C ILE A 252 -2.86 -6.10 16.60
N HIS A 253 -2.50 -7.28 17.09
CA HIS A 253 -2.43 -7.56 18.51
C HIS A 253 -1.54 -8.79 18.80
N ASP A 254 -0.35 -8.54 19.33
CA ASP A 254 0.71 -9.54 19.51
C ASP A 254 0.24 -10.83 20.21
N GLU A 255 -0.50 -10.73 21.32
CA GLU A 255 -0.94 -11.89 22.10
C GLU A 255 -1.82 -12.83 21.26
N THR A 256 -2.87 -12.28 20.66
CA THR A 256 -3.83 -13.04 19.86
C THR A 256 -3.27 -13.43 18.50
N ASP A 257 -2.39 -12.63 17.92
CA ASP A 257 -1.75 -12.93 16.64
C ASP A 257 -0.84 -14.14 16.76
N GLN A 258 -0.06 -14.22 17.84
CA GLN A 258 0.84 -15.35 18.12
C GLN A 258 0.08 -16.61 18.52
N LEU A 259 -0.91 -16.48 19.40
CA LEU A 259 -1.76 -17.61 19.79
C LEU A 259 -2.50 -18.19 18.57
N GLY A 260 -3.09 -17.31 17.75
CA GLY A 260 -3.79 -17.71 16.54
C GLY A 260 -2.90 -18.42 15.53
N MET A 261 -1.64 -18.00 15.39
CA MET A 261 -0.65 -18.65 14.52
C MET A 261 -0.36 -20.09 14.95
N VAL A 262 -0.21 -20.32 16.25
CA VAL A 262 0.08 -21.65 16.82
C VAL A 262 -1.12 -22.58 16.70
N ASP A 263 -2.32 -22.08 17.02
CA ASP A 263 -3.56 -22.86 16.89
C ASP A 263 -3.90 -23.18 15.42
N PHE A 264 -3.60 -22.27 14.50
CA PHE A 264 -3.76 -22.51 13.07
C PHE A 264 -2.86 -23.64 12.59
N ALA A 265 -1.57 -23.59 12.90
CA ALA A 265 -0.62 -24.62 12.52
C ALA A 265 -1.04 -26.01 13.03
N TRP A 266 -1.52 -26.08 14.28
CA TRP A 266 -1.98 -27.32 14.89
C TRP A 266 -3.25 -27.85 14.21
N SER A 267 -4.26 -27.00 14.02
CA SER A 267 -5.51 -27.38 13.36
C SER A 267 -5.35 -27.78 11.88
N HIS A 268 -4.24 -27.37 11.25
CA HIS A 268 -3.89 -27.70 9.87
C HIS A 268 -2.83 -28.81 9.75
N ALA A 269 -2.59 -29.56 10.83
CA ALA A 269 -1.67 -30.70 10.88
C ALA A 269 -0.20 -30.37 10.53
N ILE A 270 0.21 -29.11 10.69
CA ILE A 270 1.60 -28.67 10.47
C ILE A 270 2.48 -28.99 11.68
N ILE A 271 1.90 -28.93 12.89
CA ILE A 271 2.58 -29.24 14.15
C ILE A 271 1.83 -30.31 14.95
N SER A 272 2.56 -31.09 15.74
CA SER A 272 1.98 -32.12 16.61
C SER A 272 1.37 -31.54 17.89
N ASP A 273 0.52 -32.33 18.57
CA ASP A 273 -0.03 -31.99 19.89
C ASP A 273 1.08 -31.66 20.91
N GLN A 274 2.19 -32.40 20.89
CA GLN A 274 3.31 -32.16 21.80
C GLN A 274 3.95 -30.80 21.55
N LEU A 275 4.14 -30.40 20.29
CA LEU A 275 4.73 -29.12 19.93
C LEU A 275 3.75 -27.97 20.21
N HIS A 276 2.47 -28.13 19.90
CA HIS A 276 1.42 -27.17 20.26
C HIS A 276 1.40 -26.89 21.77
N HIS A 277 1.34 -27.95 22.58
CA HIS A 277 1.40 -27.84 24.04
C HIS A 277 2.71 -27.24 24.56
N ALA A 278 3.85 -27.57 23.94
CA ALA A 278 5.16 -27.04 24.32
C ALA A 278 5.25 -25.54 24.07
N VAL A 279 4.77 -25.04 22.92
CA VAL A 279 4.75 -23.61 22.61
C VAL A 279 3.81 -22.88 23.56
N ARG A 280 2.56 -23.34 23.70
CA ARG A 280 1.55 -22.69 24.55
C ARG A 280 1.99 -22.59 26.00
N ARG A 281 2.48 -23.68 26.60
CA ARG A 281 2.97 -23.65 28.00
C ARG A 281 4.29 -22.88 28.12
N GLY A 282 5.23 -23.12 27.22
CA GLY A 282 6.55 -22.49 27.26
C GLY A 282 6.48 -20.97 27.14
N CYS A 283 5.52 -20.46 26.37
CA CYS A 283 5.30 -19.03 26.12
C CYS A 283 4.15 -18.44 26.95
N ASN A 284 3.56 -19.18 27.90
CA ASN A 284 2.43 -18.73 28.74
C ASN A 284 1.24 -18.17 27.91
N ASP A 285 0.84 -18.90 26.87
CA ASP A 285 -0.18 -18.48 25.88
C ASP A 285 0.09 -17.08 25.29
N PHE A 286 1.35 -16.63 25.26
CA PHE A 286 1.79 -15.31 24.82
C PHE A 286 1.21 -14.13 25.63
N LYS A 287 0.70 -14.40 26.85
CA LYS A 287 0.26 -13.35 27.78
C LYS A 287 1.48 -12.58 28.29
N GLY A 288 1.58 -11.31 27.92
CA GLY A 288 2.72 -10.46 28.25
C GLY A 288 3.97 -10.78 27.42
N ARG A 289 5.16 -10.44 27.94
CA ARG A 289 6.42 -10.69 27.23
C ARG A 289 6.81 -12.17 27.30
N ALA A 290 6.80 -12.86 26.16
CA ALA A 290 7.19 -14.25 26.02
C ALA A 290 8.72 -14.44 26.10
N ASN A 291 9.29 -14.20 27.28
CA ASN A 291 10.74 -14.17 27.50
C ASN A 291 11.17 -15.39 28.33
N GLY A 292 11.69 -16.42 27.67
CA GLY A 292 12.20 -17.61 28.35
C GLY A 292 12.84 -18.61 27.39
N SER A 293 13.82 -19.36 27.86
CA SER A 293 14.52 -20.38 27.06
C SER A 293 13.58 -21.48 26.57
N ALA A 294 12.59 -21.85 27.39
CA ALA A 294 11.54 -22.81 27.02
C ALA A 294 10.68 -22.30 25.85
N CYS A 295 10.18 -21.06 25.92
CA CYS A 295 9.45 -20.44 24.82
C CYS A 295 10.31 -20.34 23.56
N SER A 296 11.52 -19.80 23.69
CA SER A 296 12.47 -19.62 22.59
C SER A 296 12.78 -20.92 21.85
N SER A 297 13.00 -22.02 22.59
CA SER A 297 13.22 -23.35 22.01
C SER A 297 11.98 -23.91 21.31
N ALA A 298 10.80 -23.75 21.93
CA ALA A 298 9.54 -24.21 21.34
C ALA A 298 9.17 -23.43 20.07
N VAL A 299 9.32 -22.10 20.09
CA VAL A 299 9.11 -21.22 18.92
C VAL A 299 10.08 -21.57 17.80
N LYS A 300 11.35 -21.83 18.10
CA LYS A 300 12.31 -22.31 17.09
C LYS A 300 11.85 -23.61 16.44
N SER A 301 11.38 -24.57 17.23
CA SER A 301 10.86 -25.85 16.74
C SER A 301 9.60 -25.67 15.90
N PHE A 302 8.73 -24.74 16.29
CA PHE A 302 7.56 -24.32 15.52
C PHE A 302 7.96 -23.76 14.15
N LEU A 303 8.92 -22.83 14.09
CA LEU A 303 9.39 -22.24 12.83
C LEU A 303 10.04 -23.30 11.92
N GLN A 304 10.71 -24.29 12.51
CA GLN A 304 11.27 -25.42 11.75
C GLN A 304 10.19 -26.32 11.14
N ALA A 305 9.01 -26.44 11.74
CA ALA A 305 7.92 -27.22 11.17
C ALA A 305 7.42 -26.65 9.83
N TYR A 306 7.55 -25.33 9.63
CA TYR A 306 7.24 -24.66 8.36
C TYR A 306 8.36 -24.77 7.31
N SER A 307 9.54 -25.34 7.64
CA SER A 307 10.71 -25.33 6.74
C SER A 307 10.53 -26.02 5.39
N GLY A 308 9.46 -26.80 5.22
CA GLY A 308 9.11 -27.50 3.98
C GLY A 308 7.94 -26.91 3.18
N ILE A 309 7.25 -25.87 3.67
CA ILE A 309 6.05 -25.30 3.04
C ILE A 309 6.07 -23.77 3.02
N ASP A 310 5.23 -23.14 2.21
CA ASP A 310 5.06 -21.69 2.22
C ASP A 310 4.15 -21.27 3.41
N ILE A 311 4.70 -20.59 4.41
CA ILE A 311 3.91 -20.07 5.53
C ILE A 311 2.89 -19.01 5.08
N TYR A 312 3.15 -18.31 3.97
CA TYR A 312 2.24 -17.30 3.44
C TYR A 312 1.06 -17.92 2.67
N SER A 313 1.13 -19.20 2.32
CA SER A 313 0.00 -19.95 1.78
C SER A 313 0.26 -21.44 1.93
N ILE A 314 -0.28 -22.06 2.97
CA ILE A 314 0.15 -23.41 3.43
C ILE A 314 -0.13 -24.54 2.42
N TYR A 315 -0.95 -24.29 1.40
CA TYR A 315 -1.25 -25.24 0.32
C TYR A 315 -0.58 -24.87 -1.02
N ALA A 316 0.16 -23.75 -1.07
CA ALA A 316 0.86 -23.30 -2.26
C ALA A 316 2.25 -23.95 -2.39
N PRO A 317 2.77 -24.04 -3.62
CA PRO A 317 4.17 -24.40 -3.84
C PRO A 317 5.14 -23.28 -3.45
N VAL A 318 6.41 -23.63 -3.27
CA VAL A 318 7.51 -22.65 -3.10
C VAL A 318 8.51 -22.64 -4.27
N CYS A 319 9.39 -21.65 -4.29
CA CYS A 319 10.34 -21.38 -5.38
C CYS A 319 11.58 -22.29 -5.34
N LEU A 320 11.92 -22.87 -6.51
CA LEU A 320 13.02 -23.84 -6.67
C LEU A 320 14.25 -23.28 -7.41
N THR A 321 14.11 -22.19 -8.17
CA THR A 321 15.12 -21.70 -9.15
C THR A 321 16.36 -21.09 -8.51
N SER A 322 16.32 -20.71 -7.22
CA SER A 322 17.50 -20.19 -6.51
C SER A 322 18.49 -21.27 -6.05
N LEU A 323 18.27 -22.56 -6.36
CA LEU A 323 19.19 -23.65 -6.01
C LEU A 323 20.52 -23.61 -6.82
N SER A 324 20.51 -23.07 -8.04
CA SER A 324 21.72 -22.96 -8.89
C SER A 324 22.47 -21.64 -8.71
N ALA A 325 21.77 -20.52 -8.50
CA ALA A 325 22.40 -19.21 -8.30
C ALA A 325 23.05 -19.02 -6.91
N GLN A 326 22.63 -19.78 -5.90
CA GLN A 326 23.21 -19.69 -4.55
C GLN A 326 24.39 -20.62 -4.26
N GLN A 327 24.73 -21.55 -5.17
CA GLN A 327 26.01 -22.26 -5.02
C GLN A 327 27.20 -21.33 -5.25
N SER A 328 27.06 -20.21 -5.98
CA SER A 328 28.14 -19.23 -6.18
C SER A 328 28.14 -18.06 -5.18
N HIS A 329 27.04 -17.75 -4.49
CA HIS A 329 26.94 -16.61 -3.57
C HIS A 329 27.06 -16.96 -2.07
N ARG A 330 27.49 -18.19 -1.74
CA ARG A 330 27.74 -18.62 -0.34
C ARG A 330 28.92 -17.94 0.36
N THR A 331 29.60 -17.00 -0.28
CA THR A 331 30.61 -16.18 0.38
C THR A 331 30.07 -14.77 0.63
N LYS A 332 29.74 -14.47 1.90
CA LYS A 332 29.45 -13.14 2.49
C LYS A 332 28.02 -12.59 2.44
N ALA A 333 26.98 -13.41 2.66
CA ALA A 333 25.75 -12.85 3.21
C ALA A 333 26.01 -12.53 4.69
N ASN A 334 26.14 -11.24 5.04
CA ASN A 334 26.04 -10.83 6.44
C ASN A 334 24.71 -11.36 6.99
N PRO A 335 24.67 -11.97 8.18
CA PRO A 335 23.40 -12.36 8.79
C PRO A 335 22.54 -11.10 8.89
N ARG A 336 21.39 -11.08 8.20
CA ARG A 336 20.37 -10.04 8.40
C ARG A 336 20.11 -10.00 9.90
N LYS A 337 20.36 -8.85 10.55
CA LYS A 337 20.00 -8.71 11.97
C LYS A 337 18.48 -8.86 12.05
N SER A 338 18.02 -9.72 12.95
CA SER A 338 16.58 -9.92 13.19
C SER A 338 15.93 -8.59 13.55
N LEU A 339 15.03 -8.10 12.71
CA LEU A 339 14.29 -6.87 13.01
C LEU A 339 13.21 -7.19 14.06
N ALA A 340 13.50 -6.93 15.32
CA ALA A 340 12.58 -7.21 16.41
C ALA A 340 11.37 -6.24 16.36
N ALA A 341 10.28 -6.70 15.76
CA ALA A 341 8.99 -6.01 15.66
C ALA A 341 7.83 -6.98 15.95
N ALA A 342 6.59 -6.48 16.05
CA ALA A 342 5.40 -7.34 16.15
C ALA A 342 5.31 -8.36 14.99
N PRO A 343 5.01 -9.65 15.25
CA PRO A 343 4.87 -10.29 16.55
C PRO A 343 6.23 -10.56 17.22
N GLN A 344 6.42 -10.03 18.42
CA GLN A 344 7.74 -9.94 19.04
C GLN A 344 8.40 -11.29 19.35
N ALA A 345 7.67 -12.33 19.78
CA ALA A 345 8.32 -13.58 20.17
C ALA A 345 8.84 -14.40 18.98
N PHE A 346 8.36 -14.12 17.76
CA PHE A 346 8.76 -14.85 16.56
C PHE A 346 9.81 -14.06 15.75
N SER A 347 9.64 -12.75 15.60
CA SER A 347 10.50 -11.89 14.76
C SER A 347 11.96 -11.78 15.23
N GLN A 348 12.23 -12.15 16.49
CA GLN A 348 13.57 -12.18 17.08
C GLN A 348 14.38 -13.42 16.69
N HIS A 349 13.78 -14.41 16.03
CA HIS A 349 14.46 -15.64 15.62
C HIS A 349 14.87 -15.60 14.14
N ASP A 350 16.11 -15.98 13.82
CA ASP A 350 16.62 -16.00 12.43
C ASP A 350 15.74 -16.79 11.45
N PHE A 351 15.13 -17.88 11.94
CA PHE A 351 14.23 -18.73 11.14
C PHE A 351 12.98 -17.99 10.66
N TRP A 352 12.57 -16.91 11.33
CA TRP A 352 11.42 -16.08 10.94
C TRP A 352 11.59 -15.46 9.55
N TYR A 353 12.85 -15.23 9.15
CA TYR A 353 13.25 -14.66 7.86
C TYR A 353 13.78 -15.73 6.89
N SER A 354 13.83 -16.99 7.32
CA SER A 354 14.33 -18.09 6.50
C SER A 354 13.25 -18.57 5.52
N ARG A 355 13.58 -18.64 4.22
CA ARG A 355 12.67 -19.13 3.17
C ARG A 355 12.75 -20.64 3.06
N ALA A 356 11.65 -21.33 3.39
CA ALA A 356 11.42 -22.76 3.17
C ALA A 356 11.32 -23.10 1.66
N ARG A 357 11.85 -24.26 1.21
CA ARG A 357 12.06 -24.59 -0.22
C ARG A 357 11.79 -26.05 -0.66
N LEU A 358 10.55 -26.46 -1.02
CA LEU A 358 10.13 -27.75 -1.65
C LEU A 358 8.83 -27.70 -2.57
N PRO A 359 8.62 -28.62 -3.55
CA PRO A 359 8.00 -28.35 -4.89
C PRO A 359 6.45 -28.39 -5.14
N ARG A 360 5.98 -27.56 -6.11
CA ARG A 360 4.79 -27.55 -7.06
C ARG A 360 3.32 -27.70 -6.54
N ALA A 361 2.26 -27.00 -7.02
CA ALA A 361 1.92 -26.35 -8.31
C ALA A 361 0.93 -25.14 -8.23
N GLY A 362 0.86 -24.27 -9.25
CA GLY A 362 -0.26 -23.33 -9.53
C GLY A 362 -0.05 -21.83 -9.23
N TYR A 363 1.01 -21.49 -8.49
CA TYR A 363 1.49 -20.15 -8.14
C TYR A 363 2.93 -20.03 -8.63
N ASP A 364 3.40 -18.82 -9.00
CA ASP A 364 4.83 -18.59 -9.25
C ASP A 364 5.47 -17.98 -7.99
N PRO A 365 6.10 -18.81 -7.15
CA PRO A 365 6.74 -18.36 -5.91
C PRO A 365 8.05 -17.60 -6.15
N CYS A 366 8.50 -17.45 -7.40
CA CYS A 366 9.75 -16.79 -7.75
C CYS A 366 9.55 -15.33 -8.21
N THR A 367 8.34 -14.78 -8.06
CA THR A 367 8.00 -13.41 -8.49
C THR A 367 8.86 -12.33 -7.88
N GLU A 368 9.32 -12.51 -6.64
CA GLU A 368 10.24 -11.58 -6.00
C GLU A 368 11.57 -11.42 -6.76
N ASP A 369 12.12 -12.50 -7.30
CA ASP A 369 13.37 -12.46 -8.08
C ASP A 369 13.16 -11.65 -9.38
N TYR A 370 11.97 -11.70 -9.97
CA TYR A 370 11.62 -10.94 -11.17
C TYR A 370 11.47 -9.45 -10.85
N VAL A 371 10.84 -9.14 -9.72
CA VAL A 371 10.69 -7.78 -9.18
C VAL A 371 12.05 -7.15 -8.93
N GLU A 372 12.92 -7.84 -8.19
CA GLU A 372 14.26 -7.34 -7.88
C GLU A 372 15.06 -7.06 -9.17
N LYS A 373 15.06 -7.99 -10.12
CA LYS A 373 15.73 -7.81 -11.41
C LYS A 373 15.15 -6.64 -12.21
N TYR A 374 13.83 -6.51 -12.29
CA TYR A 374 13.18 -5.51 -13.11
C TYR A 374 13.43 -4.08 -12.59
N PHE A 375 13.24 -3.86 -11.29
CA PHE A 375 13.41 -2.53 -10.68
C PHE A 375 14.87 -2.10 -10.52
N ASN A 376 15.83 -3.02 -10.62
CA ASN A 376 17.26 -2.69 -10.70
C ASN A 376 17.75 -2.32 -12.11
N ARG A 377 16.91 -2.39 -13.14
CA ARG A 377 17.30 -1.92 -14.49
C ARG A 377 17.33 -0.40 -14.56
N GLU A 378 18.41 0.16 -15.12
CA GLU A 378 18.57 1.61 -15.28
C GLU A 378 17.46 2.26 -16.14
N ASP A 379 16.99 1.57 -17.18
CA ASP A 379 15.93 2.09 -18.05
C ASP A 379 14.57 2.14 -17.33
N VAL A 380 14.30 1.17 -16.46
CA VAL A 380 13.11 1.15 -15.59
C VAL A 380 13.18 2.26 -14.55
N GLN A 381 14.31 2.40 -13.85
CA GLN A 381 14.50 3.47 -12.85
C GLN A 381 14.32 4.86 -13.46
N ARG A 382 14.90 5.08 -14.64
CA ARG A 382 14.75 6.33 -15.39
C ARG A 382 13.29 6.59 -15.78
N ALA A 383 12.57 5.58 -16.25
CA ALA A 383 11.16 5.73 -16.63
C ALA A 383 10.26 6.07 -15.44
N LEU A 384 10.60 5.56 -14.25
CA LEU A 384 9.88 5.80 -12.99
C LEU A 384 10.35 7.05 -12.23
N HIS A 385 11.32 7.79 -12.77
CA HIS A 385 11.96 8.93 -12.08
C HIS A 385 12.54 8.52 -10.71
N ALA A 386 13.05 7.29 -10.62
CA ALA A 386 13.61 6.67 -9.43
C ALA A 386 15.15 6.75 -9.42
N ASN A 387 15.75 6.49 -8.25
CA ASN A 387 17.20 6.41 -8.05
C ASN A 387 17.97 7.66 -8.53
N LEU A 388 17.38 8.85 -8.33
CA LEU A 388 17.94 10.12 -8.83
C LEU A 388 19.25 10.52 -8.14
N THR A 389 19.49 10.00 -6.94
CA THR A 389 20.66 10.30 -6.10
C THR A 389 21.76 9.23 -6.17
N ASN A 390 21.61 8.21 -7.01
CA ASN A 390 22.50 7.05 -7.05
C ASN A 390 22.63 6.40 -5.67
N LEU A 391 21.52 5.81 -5.20
CA LEU A 391 21.38 5.13 -3.92
C LEU A 391 22.55 4.15 -3.71
N SER A 392 23.07 4.13 -2.48
CA SER A 392 24.20 3.27 -2.11
C SER A 392 23.84 1.78 -1.99
N TYR A 393 22.58 1.43 -2.22
CA TYR A 393 22.02 0.09 -2.14
C TYR A 393 21.13 -0.19 -3.36
N PRO A 394 21.08 -1.46 -3.83
CA PRO A 394 20.16 -1.84 -4.88
C PRO A 394 18.71 -1.87 -4.38
N TYR A 395 17.76 -1.83 -5.31
CA TYR A 395 16.36 -2.07 -4.99
C TYR A 395 16.17 -3.50 -4.51
N SER A 396 15.47 -3.71 -3.39
CA SER A 396 15.06 -5.03 -2.91
C SER A 396 13.60 -5.02 -2.46
N PRO A 397 12.86 -6.14 -2.60
CA PRO A 397 11.44 -6.21 -2.18
C PRO A 397 11.21 -5.87 -0.70
N CYS A 398 12.16 -6.20 0.17
CA CYS A 398 12.20 -5.73 1.56
C CYS A 398 13.58 -5.19 1.89
N SER A 399 13.61 -4.06 2.59
CA SER A 399 14.83 -3.28 2.85
C SER A 399 15.90 -4.09 3.59
N ASP A 400 17.12 -4.07 3.05
CA ASP A 400 18.31 -4.57 3.73
C ASP A 400 19.06 -3.46 4.50
N VAL A 401 18.63 -2.19 4.38
CA VAL A 401 19.27 -1.05 5.06
C VAL A 401 18.61 -0.69 6.40
N ILE A 402 17.34 -1.08 6.58
CA ILE A 402 16.65 -0.93 7.87
C ILE A 402 17.16 -2.01 8.82
N GLN A 403 17.93 -1.60 9.83
CA GLN A 403 18.56 -2.52 10.80
C GLN A 403 17.96 -2.41 12.19
N ARG A 404 17.10 -1.41 12.43
CA ARG A 404 16.56 -1.10 13.75
C ARG A 404 15.11 -0.62 13.64
N TRP A 405 14.29 -1.02 14.60
CA TRP A 405 12.90 -0.58 14.78
C TRP A 405 12.68 -0.20 16.23
N ASN A 406 12.40 1.06 16.52
CA ASN A 406 12.43 1.60 17.89
C ASN A 406 11.09 1.51 18.62
N ASP A 407 9.98 1.53 17.91
CA ASP A 407 8.65 1.41 18.48
C ASP A 407 7.74 0.52 17.63
N SER A 408 7.12 -0.44 18.32
CA SER A 408 6.14 -1.40 17.78
C SER A 408 5.24 -1.80 18.96
N PRO A 409 4.14 -1.06 19.23
CA PRO A 409 3.25 -1.36 20.34
C PRO A 409 2.66 -2.76 20.18
N SER A 410 2.50 -3.50 21.28
CA SER A 410 1.96 -4.88 21.24
C SER A 410 0.50 -4.98 20.78
N THR A 411 -0.17 -3.85 20.58
CA THR A 411 -1.54 -3.79 20.08
C THR A 411 -1.85 -2.44 19.46
N VAL A 412 -2.67 -2.46 18.42
CA VAL A 412 -3.30 -1.27 17.84
C VAL A 412 -4.83 -1.29 17.99
N LEU A 413 -5.39 -2.25 18.72
CA LEU A 413 -6.83 -2.35 18.95
C LEU A 413 -7.44 -1.07 19.57
N PRO A 414 -6.77 -0.37 20.52
CA PRO A 414 -7.28 0.91 21.03
C PRO A 414 -7.36 1.99 19.94
N THR A 415 -6.38 2.04 19.03
CA THR A 415 -6.38 2.95 17.88
C THR A 415 -7.53 2.62 16.93
N ILE A 416 -7.76 1.33 16.63
CA ILE A 416 -8.90 0.91 15.79
C ILE A 416 -10.23 1.29 16.46
N ARG A 417 -10.40 1.05 17.77
CA ARG A 417 -11.62 1.44 18.51
C ARG A 417 -11.88 2.93 18.43
N LYS A 418 -10.86 3.76 18.67
CA LYS A 418 -10.96 5.22 18.56
C LYS A 418 -11.44 5.67 17.17
N LEU A 419 -10.98 5.00 16.11
CA LEU A 419 -11.35 5.34 14.73
C LEU A 419 -12.76 4.84 14.35
N LEU A 420 -13.20 3.71 14.91
CA LEU A 420 -14.60 3.27 14.82
C LEU A 420 -15.53 4.28 15.50
N ASP A 421 -15.18 4.74 16.70
CA ASP A 421 -15.95 5.75 17.45
C ASP A 421 -16.00 7.10 16.71
N ALA A 422 -14.99 7.39 15.88
CA ALA A 422 -14.97 8.54 14.99
C ALA A 422 -15.84 8.37 13.72
N GLY A 423 -16.49 7.22 13.55
CA GLY A 423 -17.37 6.92 12.41
C GLY A 423 -16.65 6.48 11.14
N LEU A 424 -15.36 6.12 11.22
CA LEU A 424 -14.65 5.57 10.06
C LEU A 424 -15.11 4.15 9.74
N ARG A 425 -15.20 3.83 8.45
CA ARG A 425 -15.45 2.45 7.99
C ARG A 425 -14.17 1.63 8.15
N VAL A 426 -14.23 0.51 8.87
CA VAL A 426 -13.06 -0.35 9.08
C VAL A 426 -13.36 -1.77 8.60
N TRP A 427 -12.59 -2.24 7.63
CA TRP A 427 -12.67 -3.63 7.16
C TRP A 427 -11.37 -4.35 7.49
N VAL A 428 -11.49 -5.52 8.11
CA VAL A 428 -10.38 -6.45 8.31
C VAL A 428 -10.68 -7.67 7.46
N TYR A 429 -9.70 -8.13 6.67
CA TYR A 429 -9.89 -9.34 5.88
C TYR A 429 -8.72 -10.30 6.02
N SER A 430 -8.99 -11.60 5.88
CA SER A 430 -7.95 -12.63 5.95
C SER A 430 -8.14 -13.69 4.87
N GLY A 431 -7.07 -14.02 4.16
CA GLY A 431 -7.00 -15.30 3.44
C GLY A 431 -7.00 -16.47 4.42
N ASP A 432 -7.83 -17.48 4.15
CA ASP A 432 -7.99 -18.64 5.06
C ASP A 432 -6.90 -19.71 4.93
N THR A 433 -5.93 -19.54 4.03
CA THR A 433 -4.75 -20.40 3.88
C THR A 433 -3.45 -19.73 4.30
N ASP A 434 -3.52 -18.51 4.84
CA ASP A 434 -2.36 -17.81 5.41
C ASP A 434 -1.94 -18.44 6.74
N GLY A 435 -0.72 -18.96 6.83
CA GLY A 435 -0.14 -19.45 8.09
C GLY A 435 0.66 -18.38 8.84
N ARG A 436 0.91 -17.21 8.24
CA ARG A 436 1.72 -16.12 8.81
C ARG A 436 0.90 -15.21 9.71
N VAL A 437 -0.25 -14.74 9.24
CA VAL A 437 -1.23 -13.99 10.04
C VAL A 437 -2.62 -14.59 9.78
N PRO A 438 -2.87 -15.81 10.31
CA PRO A 438 -4.04 -16.60 9.95
C PRO A 438 -5.35 -15.95 10.39
N VAL A 439 -6.45 -16.45 9.82
CA VAL A 439 -7.81 -16.04 10.21
C VAL A 439 -8.09 -16.24 11.71
N THR A 440 -7.46 -17.23 12.36
CA THR A 440 -7.54 -17.47 13.81
C THR A 440 -7.00 -16.29 14.60
N SER A 441 -5.82 -15.77 14.21
CA SER A 441 -5.21 -14.56 14.78
C SER A 441 -6.17 -13.38 14.69
N THR A 442 -6.67 -13.10 13.48
CA THR A 442 -7.61 -12.01 13.24
C THR A 442 -8.90 -12.15 14.06
N ARG A 443 -9.48 -13.35 14.12
CA ARG A 443 -10.71 -13.61 14.90
C ARG A 443 -10.50 -13.39 16.39
N TYR A 444 -9.39 -13.85 16.95
CA TYR A 444 -9.07 -13.61 18.36
C TYR A 444 -8.87 -12.12 18.64
N SER A 445 -8.14 -11.40 17.79
CA SER A 445 -7.91 -9.96 17.90
C SER A 445 -9.22 -9.15 17.83
N VAL A 446 -10.12 -9.46 16.89
CA VAL A 446 -11.43 -8.80 16.79
C VAL A 446 -12.34 -9.17 17.96
N ASN A 447 -12.30 -10.41 18.44
CA ASN A 447 -13.08 -10.83 19.61
C ASN A 447 -12.62 -10.09 20.89
N ALA A 448 -11.33 -9.85 21.05
CA ALA A 448 -10.77 -9.09 22.18
C ALA A 448 -11.30 -7.64 22.26
N MET A 449 -11.83 -7.09 21.15
CA MET A 449 -12.42 -5.75 21.13
C MET A 449 -13.83 -5.68 21.76
N GLY A 450 -14.48 -6.83 21.98
CA GLY A 450 -15.83 -6.89 22.57
C GLY A 450 -16.91 -6.20 21.74
N LEU A 451 -16.80 -6.28 20.41
CA LEU A 451 -17.77 -5.67 19.49
C LEU A 451 -19.07 -6.47 19.42
N THR A 452 -20.18 -5.80 19.13
CA THR A 452 -21.49 -6.46 19.03
C THR A 452 -21.82 -6.80 17.58
N ALA A 453 -22.09 -8.08 17.29
CA ALA A 453 -22.53 -8.49 15.96
C ALA A 453 -23.84 -7.79 15.57
N ARG A 454 -23.85 -7.20 14.37
CA ARG A 454 -25.03 -6.71 13.68
C ARG A 454 -25.60 -7.81 12.80
N GLU A 455 -24.74 -8.46 12.03
CA GLU A 455 -25.04 -9.67 11.29
C GLU A 455 -24.06 -10.76 11.70
N GLU A 456 -24.61 -11.91 12.09
CA GLU A 456 -23.84 -13.08 12.51
C GLU A 456 -23.00 -13.65 11.37
N TRP A 457 -21.97 -14.42 11.74
CA TRP A 457 -21.05 -15.07 10.82
C TRP A 457 -21.77 -15.85 9.72
N ARG A 458 -21.62 -15.40 8.48
CA ARG A 458 -22.30 -15.98 7.31
C ARG A 458 -21.37 -16.11 6.12
N ALA A 459 -21.69 -17.02 5.20
CA ALA A 459 -21.01 -17.07 3.92
C ALA A 459 -21.31 -15.80 3.10
N TRP A 460 -20.35 -15.37 2.29
CA TRP A 460 -20.56 -14.41 1.22
C TRP A 460 -20.20 -15.01 -0.13
N TYR A 461 -20.84 -14.51 -1.19
CA TYR A 461 -20.81 -15.12 -2.50
C TYR A 461 -20.23 -14.17 -3.56
N HIS A 462 -19.46 -14.74 -4.48
CA HIS A 462 -18.99 -14.07 -5.69
C HIS A 462 -19.14 -15.04 -6.87
N ARG A 463 -19.76 -14.59 -7.96
CA ARG A 463 -20.00 -15.41 -9.17
C ARG A 463 -20.60 -16.80 -8.85
N ARG A 464 -21.65 -16.81 -8.01
CA ARG A 464 -22.41 -18.00 -7.61
C ARG A 464 -21.63 -19.03 -6.78
N GLN A 465 -20.43 -18.69 -6.30
CA GLN A 465 -19.58 -19.54 -5.45
C GLN A 465 -19.37 -18.87 -4.08
N VAL A 466 -19.18 -19.68 -3.03
CA VAL A 466 -18.77 -19.15 -1.73
C VAL A 466 -17.37 -18.56 -1.86
N ALA A 467 -17.29 -17.26 -1.65
CA ALA A 467 -16.05 -16.50 -1.73
C ALA A 467 -15.33 -16.41 -0.39
N GLY A 468 -16.05 -16.61 0.71
CA GLY A 468 -15.55 -16.75 2.07
C GLY A 468 -16.68 -16.49 3.07
N TRP A 469 -16.33 -15.98 4.25
CA TRP A 469 -17.27 -15.67 5.32
C TRP A 469 -17.14 -14.23 5.79
N VAL A 470 -18.19 -13.70 6.40
CA VAL A 470 -18.24 -12.32 6.87
C VAL A 470 -19.06 -12.23 8.15
N VAL A 471 -18.64 -11.34 9.04
CA VAL A 471 -19.39 -10.85 10.19
C VAL A 471 -19.33 -9.32 10.18
N GLU A 472 -20.46 -8.69 10.45
CA GLU A 472 -20.60 -7.23 10.48
C GLU A 472 -20.94 -6.79 11.89
N TYR A 473 -20.19 -5.83 12.44
CA TYR A 473 -20.38 -5.34 13.80
C TYR A 473 -21.10 -3.99 13.82
N ARG A 474 -21.84 -3.71 14.89
CA ARG A 474 -22.65 -2.48 15.04
C ARG A 474 -21.78 -1.22 15.07
N GLU A 475 -20.56 -1.34 15.55
CA GLU A 475 -19.61 -0.25 15.71
C GLU A 475 -18.91 0.15 14.41
N GLY A 476 -19.19 -0.53 13.29
CA GLY A 476 -18.69 -0.18 11.96
C GLY A 476 -17.53 -1.03 11.45
N LEU A 477 -17.09 -2.03 12.22
CA LEU A 477 -16.11 -3.01 11.77
C LEU A 477 -16.78 -4.12 10.95
N THR A 478 -16.15 -4.54 9.86
CA THR A 478 -16.49 -5.77 9.14
C THR A 478 -15.27 -6.67 9.10
N LEU A 479 -15.44 -7.94 9.50
CA LEU A 479 -14.43 -8.97 9.32
C LEU A 479 -14.87 -9.90 8.20
N ALA A 480 -14.05 -10.02 7.15
CA ALA A 480 -14.29 -10.92 6.03
C ALA A 480 -13.14 -11.93 5.85
N THR A 481 -13.44 -13.10 5.30
CA THR A 481 -12.44 -14.08 4.89
C THR A 481 -12.52 -14.30 3.39
N LEU A 482 -11.41 -14.72 2.79
CA LEU A 482 -11.36 -15.10 1.38
C LEU A 482 -10.89 -16.54 1.28
N ARG A 483 -11.81 -17.38 0.79
CA ARG A 483 -11.61 -18.81 0.68
C ARG A 483 -10.51 -19.15 -0.33
N GLY A 484 -9.57 -20.00 0.08
CA GLY A 484 -8.43 -20.47 -0.70
C GLY A 484 -7.38 -19.40 -0.98
N ALA A 485 -7.38 -18.29 -0.24
CA ALA A 485 -6.40 -17.22 -0.36
C ALA A 485 -5.39 -17.28 0.79
N GLY A 486 -4.12 -17.02 0.49
CA GLY A 486 -3.04 -16.91 1.46
C GLY A 486 -2.89 -15.47 1.98
N HIS A 487 -1.67 -15.14 2.41
CA HIS A 487 -1.30 -13.85 2.98
C HIS A 487 -1.58 -12.71 2.00
N GLN A 488 -1.06 -12.86 0.77
CA GLN A 488 -1.28 -11.94 -0.35
C GLN A 488 -2.58 -12.30 -1.08
N VAL A 489 -3.70 -11.93 -0.46
CA VAL A 489 -5.04 -12.25 -0.98
C VAL A 489 -5.24 -11.85 -2.44
N PRO A 490 -4.83 -10.65 -2.92
CA PRO A 490 -5.03 -10.27 -4.31
C PRO A 490 -4.27 -11.15 -5.31
N VAL A 491 -3.21 -11.85 -4.88
CA VAL A 491 -2.47 -12.76 -5.77
C VAL A 491 -3.23 -14.06 -5.99
N LEU A 492 -3.77 -14.65 -4.91
CA LEU A 492 -4.39 -15.98 -4.93
C LEU A 492 -5.89 -15.92 -5.21
N ALA A 493 -6.53 -14.78 -4.95
CA ALA A 493 -7.96 -14.55 -5.20
C ALA A 493 -8.24 -13.18 -5.85
N PRO A 494 -7.61 -12.84 -6.99
CA PRO A 494 -7.64 -11.49 -7.57
C PRO A 494 -9.05 -10.95 -7.85
N ASP A 495 -9.91 -11.77 -8.45
CA ASP A 495 -11.30 -11.41 -8.76
C ASP A 495 -12.13 -11.16 -7.49
N ARG A 496 -11.97 -12.01 -6.47
CA ARG A 496 -12.65 -11.86 -5.18
C ARG A 496 -12.13 -10.65 -4.40
N SER A 497 -10.82 -10.40 -4.47
CA SER A 497 -10.16 -9.24 -3.87
C SER A 497 -10.67 -7.92 -4.46
N LEU A 498 -10.78 -7.82 -5.79
CA LEU A 498 -11.36 -6.66 -6.45
C LEU A 498 -12.85 -6.47 -6.05
N SER A 499 -13.60 -7.56 -5.97
CA SER A 499 -15.00 -7.53 -5.51
C SER A 499 -15.11 -7.03 -4.07
N LEU A 500 -14.26 -7.52 -3.17
CA LEU A 500 -14.18 -7.07 -1.77
C LEU A 500 -13.93 -5.55 -1.69
N LEU A 501 -12.88 -5.05 -2.38
CA LEU A 501 -12.58 -3.62 -2.43
C LEU A 501 -13.78 -2.82 -2.95
N SER A 502 -14.41 -3.28 -4.04
CA SER A 502 -15.55 -2.56 -4.62
C SER A 502 -16.69 -2.38 -3.62
N HIS A 503 -16.99 -3.40 -2.80
CA HIS A 503 -18.04 -3.32 -1.76
C HIS A 503 -17.64 -2.39 -0.61
N PHE A 504 -16.38 -2.47 -0.17
CA PHE A 504 -15.82 -1.59 0.85
C PHE A 504 -15.93 -0.11 0.46
N LEU A 505 -15.52 0.25 -0.76
CA LEU A 505 -15.50 1.64 -1.23
C LEU A 505 -16.90 2.24 -1.34
N VAL A 506 -17.88 1.48 -1.83
CA VAL A 506 -19.29 1.95 -1.93
C VAL A 506 -20.07 1.80 -0.62
N GLY A 507 -19.49 1.19 0.41
CA GLY A 507 -20.13 0.97 1.70
C GLY A 507 -21.31 0.00 1.65
N LYS A 508 -21.24 -1.04 0.81
CA LYS A 508 -22.29 -2.07 0.70
C LYS A 508 -21.87 -3.38 1.40
N PRO A 509 -22.80 -4.09 2.06
CA PRO A 509 -22.55 -5.43 2.57
C PRO A 509 -22.10 -6.41 1.49
N LEU A 510 -21.32 -7.43 1.87
CA LEU A 510 -20.95 -8.50 0.95
C LEU A 510 -22.17 -9.41 0.64
N PRO A 511 -22.34 -9.88 -0.61
CA PRO A 511 -23.54 -10.61 -1.04
C PRO A 511 -23.81 -11.87 -0.20
N SER A 512 -25.03 -12.03 0.29
CA SER A 512 -25.45 -13.16 1.15
C SER A 512 -26.01 -14.37 0.39
N SER A 513 -26.17 -14.27 -0.94
CA SER A 513 -26.74 -15.34 -1.75
C SER A 513 -25.97 -15.56 -3.05
N SER A 514 -26.06 -16.77 -3.59
CA SER A 514 -25.46 -17.16 -4.87
C SER A 514 -26.27 -16.74 -6.11
N ARG A 515 -27.42 -16.07 -5.92
CA ARG A 515 -28.35 -15.69 -6.99
C ARG A 515 -27.94 -14.38 -7.65
#